data_AF-A0A8X8KIY0-F1
#
_entry.id   AF-A0A8X8KIY0-F1
#
_cell.length_a   1.000
_cell.length_b   1.000
_cell.length_c   1.000
_cell.angle_alpha   90.00
_cell.angle_beta   90.00
_cell.angle_gamma   90.00
#
_symmetry.space_group_name_H-M   'P 1'
#
loop_
_entity.id
_entity.type
_entity.pdbx_description
1 polymer ?
#
loop_
_entity_poly.entity_id
_entity_poly.type
_entity_poly.pdbx_seq_one_letter_code
_entity_poly.pdbx_strand_id
1 'polypeptide(L)'
;MTEYWNGVPVRYDLLPIGTRRNGERLHTKDGKPKFAVIHDTGNVNSTAQQNVNYYRNTYNIPWSQVASAHIFVDDKEAIICIPVTECAWHVMLNTTIDNAWYGADADYAAFGVEGCYFTDKKRSLKSLENTAKVMAYLTKFWKINYKNEMPGHQDIQFDKQDPGNLLAACGLGRDTHNFDLYVAKYMNETKVPVIKGKKAGNNAKKVTNTKSRPKTKSYQDAINYMYSLKGKYVDFDGMYGEQCMDLAVQYVYHITDGTIRMWGNAKDSILNVFPKGWQIVKNTPNYIPPVGAIGVCTTGIYQEYGHIYLVWDNSGGTNTQTVLEQNFDGNHNTPAKLRVDNFYGTTHYIVPSFINETYDVKKITKVNIQKPQAPVIKEKLPKNLTWSKEPYFKAKAGENGVTIREDVKNGYMKKTKLFYKANFSPFYVYEVREGWARVYSETANYWVRREDLIITEKLTSAGGKTKAVETVKAKGQTQQQQKIAKKSKPKVAVGQIPPTKLTWSRKRYFKAQADAFGVTICERHGGKGNYSWNKTDI
;
A
#
# COMPACT_ATOMS: atom_id res chain seq x y z
N MET A 1 5.01 -27.98 8.28
CA MET A 1 4.02 -28.77 9.04
C MET A 1 2.64 -28.28 8.63
N THR A 2 1.78 -29.17 8.15
CA THR A 2 0.39 -28.84 7.84
C THR A 2 -0.36 -28.66 9.17
N GLU A 3 -1.02 -27.52 9.35
CA GLU A 3 -1.84 -27.25 10.53
C GLU A 3 -3.20 -27.95 10.37
N TYR A 4 -3.83 -28.34 11.48
CA TYR A 4 -5.14 -28.99 11.45
C TYR A 4 -6.08 -28.34 12.46
N TRP A 5 -7.27 -27.95 12.01
CA TRP A 5 -8.33 -27.43 12.86
C TRP A 5 -9.47 -28.44 12.88
N ASN A 6 -9.66 -29.10 14.02
CA ASN A 6 -10.66 -30.17 14.18
C ASN A 6 -10.57 -31.27 13.08
N GLY A 7 -9.35 -31.59 12.67
CA GLY A 7 -9.04 -32.58 11.64
C GLY A 7 -9.13 -32.07 10.20
N VAL A 8 -9.41 -30.79 9.97
CA VAL A 8 -9.36 -30.16 8.64
C VAL A 8 -7.95 -29.64 8.37
N PRO A 9 -7.28 -30.04 7.29
CA PRO A 9 -6.00 -29.45 6.88
C PRO A 9 -6.16 -27.95 6.64
N VAL A 10 -5.29 -27.15 7.26
CA VAL A 10 -5.27 -25.69 7.14
C VAL A 10 -3.92 -25.24 6.62
N ARG A 11 -3.95 -24.31 5.67
CA ARG A 11 -2.74 -23.65 5.18
C ARG A 11 -2.98 -22.19 4.84
N TYR A 12 -1.87 -21.47 4.78
CA TYR A 12 -1.84 -20.09 4.32
C TYR A 12 -1.54 -20.05 2.83
N ASP A 13 -2.37 -19.33 2.08
CA ASP A 13 -2.09 -18.94 0.70
C ASP A 13 -2.41 -17.45 0.53
N LEU A 14 -1.69 -16.64 1.31
CA LEU A 14 -1.98 -15.23 1.48
C LEU A 14 -1.96 -14.50 0.14
N LEU A 15 -2.99 -13.71 -0.10
CA LEU A 15 -3.03 -12.78 -1.21
C LEU A 15 -1.96 -11.70 -1.03
N PRO A 16 -1.37 -11.18 -2.12
CA PRO A 16 -0.45 -10.05 -2.02
C PRO A 16 -1.15 -8.82 -1.44
N ILE A 17 -0.47 -8.06 -0.58
CA ILE A 17 -1.00 -6.80 -0.05
C ILE A 17 -1.22 -5.81 -1.21
N GLY A 18 -2.33 -5.06 -1.17
CA GLY A 18 -2.75 -4.16 -2.24
C GLY A 18 -3.50 -4.86 -3.38
N THR A 19 -3.99 -6.07 -3.13
CA THR A 19 -4.92 -6.79 -4.02
C THR A 19 -6.30 -6.84 -3.35
N ARG A 20 -7.03 -7.95 -3.46
CA ARG A 20 -8.22 -8.23 -2.61
C ARG A 20 -7.87 -8.26 -1.11
N ARG A 21 -6.58 -8.32 -0.74
CA ARG A 21 -6.06 -8.10 0.61
C ARG A 21 -5.52 -6.68 0.77
N ASN A 22 -6.17 -5.86 1.59
CA ASN A 22 -5.72 -4.48 1.83
C ASN A 22 -4.49 -4.41 2.76
N GLY A 23 -4.33 -5.37 3.68
CA GLY A 23 -3.25 -5.39 4.68
C GLY A 23 -3.51 -4.52 5.92
N GLU A 24 -4.72 -3.97 6.06
CA GLU A 24 -5.13 -3.16 7.20
C GLU A 24 -5.58 -4.05 8.35
N ARG A 25 -5.28 -3.68 9.60
CA ARG A 25 -5.73 -4.43 10.78
C ARG A 25 -7.19 -4.12 11.09
N LEU A 26 -7.92 -5.08 11.67
CA LEU A 26 -9.27 -4.82 12.19
C LEU A 26 -9.28 -3.62 13.14
N HIS A 27 -10.35 -2.82 13.07
CA HIS A 27 -10.53 -1.57 13.81
C HIS A 27 -11.04 -1.78 15.24
N THR A 28 -11.07 -3.02 15.70
CA THR A 28 -11.41 -3.33 17.08
C THR A 28 -10.31 -2.88 18.05
N LYS A 29 -10.69 -2.63 19.30
CA LYS A 29 -9.81 -2.07 20.35
C LYS A 29 -8.49 -2.84 20.53
N ASP A 30 -8.47 -4.15 20.29
CA ASP A 30 -7.29 -4.99 20.42
C ASP A 30 -6.83 -5.63 19.08
N GLY A 31 -7.41 -5.21 17.96
CA GLY A 31 -7.11 -5.72 16.62
C GLY A 31 -7.43 -7.21 16.46
N LYS A 32 -8.43 -7.68 17.20
CA LYS A 32 -8.99 -9.06 17.15
C LYS A 32 -10.43 -9.02 16.66
N PRO A 33 -10.93 -10.08 16.02
CA PRO A 33 -12.33 -10.13 15.61
C PRO A 33 -13.28 -10.05 16.80
N LYS A 34 -14.31 -9.21 16.68
CA LYS A 34 -15.38 -9.04 17.66
C LYS A 34 -16.50 -10.05 17.45
N PHE A 35 -16.76 -10.39 16.20
CA PHE A 35 -17.73 -11.39 15.76
C PHE A 35 -17.21 -12.05 14.47
N ALA A 36 -17.97 -12.98 13.91
CA ALA A 36 -17.64 -13.66 12.66
C ALA A 36 -18.83 -13.63 11.70
N VAL A 37 -18.61 -13.83 10.42
CA VAL A 37 -19.70 -13.98 9.43
C VAL A 37 -19.45 -15.26 8.63
N ILE A 38 -20.47 -16.12 8.56
CA ILE A 38 -20.43 -17.32 7.72
C ILE A 38 -21.03 -17.02 6.36
N HIS A 39 -20.28 -17.37 5.32
CA HIS A 39 -20.62 -17.19 3.91
C HIS A 39 -20.63 -18.54 3.20
N ASP A 40 -21.21 -18.55 2.01
CA ASP A 40 -20.95 -19.55 0.99
C ASP A 40 -20.47 -18.87 -0.29
N THR A 41 -19.64 -19.58 -1.06
CA THR A 41 -18.93 -18.99 -2.20
C THR A 41 -19.82 -18.40 -3.31
N GLY A 42 -21.14 -18.65 -3.29
CA GLY A 42 -22.05 -18.33 -4.38
C GLY A 42 -21.69 -18.97 -5.73
N ASN A 43 -20.73 -19.89 -5.75
CA ASN A 43 -20.11 -20.44 -6.95
C ASN A 43 -20.07 -21.96 -6.89
N VAL A 44 -21.15 -22.58 -7.37
CA VAL A 44 -21.33 -24.04 -7.36
C VAL A 44 -20.15 -24.74 -8.04
N ASN A 45 -19.68 -25.82 -7.42
CA ASN A 45 -18.58 -26.67 -7.86
C ASN A 45 -17.17 -26.07 -7.79
N SER A 46 -17.01 -24.84 -7.29
CA SER A 46 -15.70 -24.26 -7.05
C SER A 46 -15.02 -24.85 -5.80
N THR A 47 -13.70 -25.02 -5.84
CA THR A 47 -12.88 -25.44 -4.70
C THR A 47 -12.33 -24.25 -3.93
N ALA A 48 -11.80 -24.48 -2.72
CA ALA A 48 -11.19 -23.41 -1.92
C ALA A 48 -10.04 -22.74 -2.70
N GLN A 49 -9.17 -23.53 -3.33
CA GLN A 49 -8.06 -22.99 -4.11
C GLN A 49 -8.52 -22.25 -5.37
N GLN A 50 -9.61 -22.67 -6.01
CA GLN A 50 -10.16 -21.96 -7.17
C GLN A 50 -10.66 -20.56 -6.78
N ASN A 51 -11.33 -20.41 -5.64
CA ASN A 51 -11.77 -19.11 -5.15
C ASN A 51 -10.60 -18.22 -4.72
N VAL A 52 -9.58 -18.77 -4.04
CA VAL A 52 -8.34 -18.02 -3.74
C VAL A 52 -7.62 -17.58 -5.02
N ASN A 53 -7.54 -18.45 -6.02
CA ASN A 53 -6.97 -18.12 -7.32
C ASN A 53 -7.80 -17.06 -8.06
N TYR A 54 -9.12 -17.11 -7.97
CA TYR A 54 -9.98 -16.08 -8.52
C TYR A 54 -9.65 -14.72 -7.90
N TYR A 55 -9.65 -14.58 -6.57
CA TYR A 55 -9.25 -13.34 -5.90
C TYR A 55 -7.84 -12.87 -6.28
N ARG A 56 -6.89 -13.81 -6.42
CA ARG A 56 -5.52 -13.53 -6.85
C ARG A 56 -5.42 -13.04 -8.30
N ASN A 57 -6.30 -13.50 -9.18
CA ASN A 57 -6.21 -13.23 -10.62
C ASN A 57 -7.15 -12.09 -11.06
N THR A 58 -8.16 -11.75 -10.25
CA THR A 58 -9.16 -10.71 -10.54
C THR A 58 -9.10 -9.54 -9.57
N TYR A 59 -7.91 -9.25 -9.02
CA TYR A 59 -7.71 -8.13 -8.10
C TYR A 59 -7.82 -6.75 -8.77
N ASN A 60 -7.63 -6.66 -10.08
CA ASN A 60 -7.63 -5.40 -10.83
C ASN A 60 -9.03 -5.11 -11.41
N ILE A 61 -10.00 -4.87 -10.52
CA ILE A 61 -11.39 -4.55 -10.86
C ILE A 61 -11.81 -3.22 -10.20
N PRO A 62 -12.92 -2.59 -10.62
CA PRO A 62 -13.44 -1.38 -9.98
C PRO A 62 -13.68 -1.59 -8.48
N TRP A 63 -13.37 -0.58 -7.67
CA TRP A 63 -13.50 -0.64 -6.20
C TRP A 63 -14.91 -1.04 -5.74
N SER A 64 -15.95 -0.53 -6.40
CA SER A 64 -17.35 -0.85 -6.12
C SER A 64 -17.72 -2.31 -6.33
N GLN A 65 -16.85 -3.11 -6.95
CA GLN A 65 -17.02 -4.54 -7.17
C GLN A 65 -16.03 -5.39 -6.36
N VAL A 66 -15.18 -4.75 -5.54
CA VAL A 66 -14.20 -5.46 -4.72
C VAL A 66 -14.93 -6.15 -3.57
N ALA A 67 -14.85 -7.47 -3.60
CA ALA A 67 -15.17 -8.35 -2.48
C ALA A 67 -13.92 -9.14 -2.08
N SER A 68 -13.79 -9.46 -0.80
CA SER A 68 -12.75 -10.34 -0.28
C SER A 68 -13.20 -11.03 1.00
N ALA A 69 -12.61 -12.18 1.31
CA ALA A 69 -12.92 -12.99 2.49
C ALA A 69 -11.62 -13.53 3.08
N HIS A 70 -11.66 -13.91 4.36
CA HIS A 70 -10.45 -14.37 5.06
C HIS A 70 -10.08 -15.79 4.68
N ILE A 71 -11.06 -16.68 4.65
CA ILE A 71 -10.84 -18.13 4.55
C ILE A 71 -11.82 -18.76 3.58
N PHE A 72 -11.33 -19.62 2.69
CA PHE A 72 -12.16 -20.53 1.89
C PHE A 72 -12.02 -21.96 2.40
N VAL A 73 -13.14 -22.67 2.52
CA VAL A 73 -13.17 -24.06 3.01
C VAL A 73 -13.91 -24.94 2.01
N ASP A 74 -13.34 -26.09 1.65
CA ASP A 74 -13.98 -27.10 0.81
C ASP A 74 -13.98 -28.50 1.46
N ASP A 75 -14.30 -29.53 0.67
CA ASP A 75 -14.34 -30.92 1.12
C ASP A 75 -12.98 -31.48 1.56
N LYS A 76 -11.87 -30.79 1.26
CA LYS A 76 -10.49 -31.26 1.46
C LYS A 76 -9.70 -30.39 2.42
N GLU A 77 -9.82 -29.07 2.35
CA GLU A 77 -8.94 -28.16 3.07
C GLU A 77 -9.60 -26.81 3.42
N ALA A 78 -8.92 -26.06 4.29
CA ALA A 78 -9.19 -24.66 4.56
C ALA A 78 -7.96 -23.81 4.18
N ILE A 79 -8.18 -22.74 3.41
CA ILE A 79 -7.14 -21.85 2.94
C ILE A 79 -7.36 -20.45 3.50
N ILE A 80 -6.42 -20.00 4.34
CA ILE A 80 -6.39 -18.61 4.84
C ILE A 80 -5.70 -17.76 3.78
N CYS A 81 -6.45 -16.85 3.16
CA CYS A 81 -5.96 -15.96 2.11
C CYS A 81 -5.86 -14.49 2.56
N ILE A 82 -6.55 -14.13 3.64
CA ILE A 82 -6.36 -12.89 4.43
C ILE A 82 -6.33 -13.28 5.91
N PRO A 83 -5.36 -12.81 6.73
CA PRO A 83 -5.37 -13.07 8.16
C PRO A 83 -6.64 -12.53 8.83
N VAL A 84 -7.28 -13.32 9.69
CA VAL A 84 -8.53 -12.95 10.43
C VAL A 84 -8.40 -11.77 11.41
N THR A 85 -7.23 -11.12 11.44
CA THR A 85 -6.92 -9.90 12.18
C THR A 85 -6.75 -8.69 11.25
N GLU A 86 -6.97 -8.89 9.96
CA GLU A 86 -6.98 -7.85 8.92
C GLU A 86 -8.41 -7.60 8.44
N CYS A 87 -8.68 -6.41 7.92
CA CYS A 87 -9.94 -6.08 7.27
C CYS A 87 -10.08 -6.86 5.95
N ALA A 88 -11.33 -7.18 5.59
CA ALA A 88 -11.70 -7.72 4.30
C ALA A 88 -13.10 -7.23 3.94
N TRP A 89 -13.41 -7.20 2.64
CA TRP A 89 -14.65 -6.65 2.11
C TRP A 89 -15.65 -7.77 1.84
N HIS A 90 -16.17 -8.39 2.91
CA HIS A 90 -17.05 -9.56 2.83
C HIS A 90 -18.52 -9.23 3.13
N VAL A 91 -18.83 -8.05 3.66
CA VAL A 91 -20.19 -7.53 3.86
C VAL A 91 -20.27 -6.15 3.24
N MET A 92 -21.42 -5.71 2.69
CA MET A 92 -21.46 -4.34 2.16
C MET A 92 -21.41 -3.30 3.29
N LEU A 93 -20.55 -2.29 3.16
CA LEU A 93 -20.35 -1.16 4.10
C LEU A 93 -21.61 -0.34 4.45
N ASN A 94 -22.70 -0.48 3.70
CA ASN A 94 -23.96 0.22 3.93
C ASN A 94 -25.00 -0.63 4.68
N THR A 95 -24.62 -1.83 5.08
CA THR A 95 -25.45 -2.70 5.89
C THR A 95 -25.51 -2.13 7.31
N THR A 96 -26.72 -1.96 7.86
CA THR A 96 -26.91 -1.34 9.18
C THR A 96 -27.16 -2.35 10.30
N ILE A 97 -27.43 -3.62 9.95
CA ILE A 97 -27.85 -4.66 10.91
C ILE A 97 -26.69 -5.12 11.79
N ASP A 98 -25.50 -5.33 11.22
CA ASP A 98 -24.28 -5.67 11.95
C ASP A 98 -23.85 -4.56 12.91
N ASN A 99 -23.90 -3.30 12.44
CA ASN A 99 -23.70 -2.12 13.27
C ASN A 99 -24.69 -2.06 14.44
N ALA A 100 -25.95 -2.42 14.22
CA ALA A 100 -26.96 -2.46 15.27
C ALA A 100 -26.75 -3.61 16.27
N TRP A 101 -26.39 -4.80 15.79
CA TRP A 101 -26.25 -6.01 16.62
C TRP A 101 -24.93 -6.06 17.38
N TYR A 102 -23.85 -5.61 16.74
CA TYR A 102 -22.49 -5.75 17.24
C TYR A 102 -21.82 -4.42 17.51
N GLY A 103 -22.42 -3.27 17.19
CA GLY A 103 -21.83 -1.95 17.41
C GLY A 103 -20.54 -1.73 16.61
N ALA A 104 -20.35 -2.45 15.50
CA ALA A 104 -19.23 -2.33 14.59
C ALA A 104 -19.57 -2.98 13.24
N ASP A 105 -18.99 -2.42 12.17
CA ASP A 105 -19.14 -2.89 10.80
C ASP A 105 -18.32 -4.18 10.58
N ALA A 106 -18.92 -5.15 9.92
CA ALA A 106 -18.35 -6.48 9.73
C ALA A 106 -17.02 -6.47 8.99
N ASP A 107 -16.83 -5.61 7.99
CA ASP A 107 -15.59 -5.56 7.21
C ASP A 107 -14.39 -5.06 8.04
N TYR A 108 -14.69 -4.30 9.10
CA TYR A 108 -13.71 -3.72 10.00
C TYR A 108 -13.56 -4.46 11.32
N ALA A 109 -14.51 -5.31 11.70
CA ALA A 109 -14.54 -5.91 13.03
C ALA A 109 -14.78 -7.43 13.07
N ALA A 110 -15.15 -8.06 11.95
CA ALA A 110 -15.38 -9.49 11.87
C ALA A 110 -14.36 -10.20 10.97
N PHE A 111 -14.35 -11.53 11.04
CA PHE A 111 -13.78 -12.34 9.98
C PHE A 111 -14.89 -13.06 9.19
N GLY A 112 -14.69 -13.19 7.88
CA GLY A 112 -15.55 -13.93 6.96
C GLY A 112 -14.94 -15.27 6.56
N VAL A 113 -15.73 -16.35 6.66
CA VAL A 113 -15.37 -17.69 6.18
C VAL A 113 -16.35 -18.14 5.10
N GLU A 114 -15.82 -18.58 3.98
CA GLU A 114 -16.56 -18.96 2.76
C GLU A 114 -16.59 -20.48 2.59
N GLY A 115 -17.76 -21.09 2.75
CA GLY A 115 -17.97 -22.51 2.50
C GLY A 115 -18.23 -22.81 1.01
N CYS A 116 -17.43 -23.69 0.40
CA CYS A 116 -17.65 -24.16 -0.97
C CYS A 116 -18.80 -25.15 -1.00
N TYR A 117 -19.58 -25.20 -2.09
CA TYR A 117 -20.65 -26.19 -2.28
C TYR A 117 -20.66 -26.74 -3.71
N PHE A 118 -21.24 -27.93 -3.84
CA PHE A 118 -21.16 -28.77 -5.01
C PHE A 118 -22.53 -29.32 -5.39
N THR A 119 -22.71 -29.68 -6.66
CA THR A 119 -23.89 -30.43 -7.11
C THR A 119 -23.94 -31.83 -6.48
N ASP A 120 -22.79 -32.40 -6.10
CA ASP A 120 -22.72 -33.62 -5.31
C ASP A 120 -23.06 -33.32 -3.83
N LYS A 121 -24.21 -33.82 -3.38
CA LYS A 121 -24.71 -33.63 -2.00
C LYS A 121 -23.75 -34.15 -0.93
N LYS A 122 -23.08 -35.30 -1.15
CA LYS A 122 -22.16 -35.87 -0.15
C LYS A 122 -20.91 -35.00 -0.02
N ARG A 123 -20.42 -34.47 -1.13
CA ARG A 123 -19.29 -33.53 -1.16
C ARG A 123 -19.66 -32.20 -0.50
N SER A 124 -20.86 -31.68 -0.75
CA SER A 124 -21.38 -30.49 -0.06
C SER A 124 -21.50 -30.71 1.44
N LEU A 125 -22.03 -31.86 1.89
CA LEU A 125 -22.07 -32.22 3.31
C LEU A 125 -20.67 -32.27 3.91
N LYS A 126 -19.69 -32.81 3.19
CA LYS A 126 -18.31 -32.84 3.66
C LYS A 126 -17.70 -31.43 3.78
N SER A 127 -17.97 -30.56 2.81
CA SER A 127 -17.56 -29.16 2.84
C SER A 127 -18.21 -28.40 4.00
N LEU A 128 -19.52 -28.60 4.23
CA LEU A 128 -20.27 -28.06 5.36
C LEU A 128 -19.64 -28.49 6.70
N GLU A 129 -19.36 -29.78 6.86
CA GLU A 129 -18.71 -30.29 8.07
C GLU A 129 -17.32 -29.68 8.30
N ASN A 130 -16.50 -29.57 7.26
CA ASN A 130 -15.18 -28.96 7.36
C ASN A 130 -15.29 -27.46 7.70
N THR A 131 -16.24 -26.76 7.09
CA THR A 131 -16.50 -25.33 7.37
C THR A 131 -16.94 -25.14 8.82
N ALA A 132 -17.87 -25.96 9.32
CA ALA A 132 -18.30 -25.92 10.71
C ALA A 132 -17.16 -26.25 11.70
N LYS A 133 -16.27 -27.18 11.34
CA LYS A 133 -15.06 -27.51 12.12
C LYS A 133 -14.09 -26.33 12.23
N VAL A 134 -13.86 -25.62 11.12
CA VAL A 134 -13.03 -24.40 11.06
C VAL A 134 -13.67 -23.28 11.90
N MET A 135 -14.98 -23.06 11.75
CA MET A 135 -15.70 -22.05 12.53
C MET A 135 -15.69 -22.39 14.03
N ALA A 136 -15.90 -23.63 14.43
CA ALA A 136 -15.82 -24.06 15.83
C ALA A 136 -14.43 -23.79 16.43
N TYR A 137 -13.36 -24.05 15.66
CA TYR A 137 -12.00 -23.74 16.09
C TYR A 137 -11.78 -22.23 16.27
N LEU A 138 -12.12 -21.42 15.26
CA LEU A 138 -11.87 -19.97 15.28
C LEU A 138 -12.71 -19.25 16.32
N THR A 139 -14.01 -19.54 16.40
CA THR A 139 -14.91 -18.93 17.39
C THR A 139 -14.47 -19.27 18.82
N LYS A 140 -14.09 -20.53 19.09
CA LYS A 140 -13.52 -20.91 20.40
C LYS A 140 -12.19 -20.22 20.69
N PHE A 141 -11.31 -20.09 19.69
CA PHE A 141 -10.00 -19.44 19.82
C PHE A 141 -10.13 -17.94 20.15
N TRP A 142 -11.01 -17.24 19.44
CA TRP A 142 -11.25 -15.80 19.62
C TRP A 142 -12.27 -15.47 20.71
N LYS A 143 -12.89 -16.49 21.32
CA LYS A 143 -13.95 -16.35 22.35
C LYS A 143 -15.20 -15.65 21.82
N ILE A 144 -15.55 -15.92 20.57
CA ILE A 144 -16.78 -15.49 19.92
C ILE A 144 -17.86 -16.53 20.19
N ASN A 145 -19.05 -16.09 20.60
CA ASN A 145 -20.21 -16.95 20.82
C ASN A 145 -20.85 -17.30 19.47
N TYR A 146 -20.61 -18.51 18.98
CA TYR A 146 -21.11 -18.97 17.67
C TYR A 146 -22.63 -18.90 17.51
N LYS A 147 -23.43 -18.79 18.58
CA LYS A 147 -24.90 -18.69 18.46
C LYS A 147 -25.39 -17.28 18.18
N ASN A 148 -24.67 -16.27 18.69
CA ASN A 148 -25.18 -14.89 18.74
C ASN A 148 -24.22 -13.89 18.07
N GLU A 149 -22.96 -14.28 17.84
CA GLU A 149 -21.87 -13.44 17.31
C GLU A 149 -21.26 -14.07 16.04
N MET A 150 -22.05 -14.88 15.31
CA MET A 150 -21.65 -15.55 14.07
C MET A 150 -22.81 -15.63 13.05
N PRO A 151 -23.43 -14.50 12.65
CA PRO A 151 -24.52 -14.52 11.69
C PRO A 151 -24.08 -15.07 10.33
N GLY A 152 -25.04 -15.58 9.57
CA GLY A 152 -24.90 -15.73 8.13
C GLY A 152 -25.00 -14.39 7.42
N HIS A 153 -24.41 -14.25 6.24
CA HIS A 153 -24.51 -13.00 5.48
C HIS A 153 -25.97 -12.60 5.22
N GLN A 154 -26.84 -13.58 4.91
CA GLN A 154 -28.28 -13.39 4.73
C GLN A 154 -29.01 -12.82 5.97
N ASP A 155 -28.47 -13.02 7.18
CA ASP A 155 -29.12 -12.58 8.42
C ASP A 155 -28.87 -11.08 8.67
N ILE A 156 -27.76 -10.57 8.15
CA ILE A 156 -27.35 -9.18 8.32
C ILE A 156 -27.55 -8.34 7.06
N GLN A 157 -27.66 -8.94 5.87
CA GLN A 157 -27.81 -8.22 4.61
C GLN A 157 -28.96 -8.78 3.76
N PHE A 158 -29.98 -7.95 3.49
CA PHE A 158 -31.27 -8.39 2.93
C PHE A 158 -31.21 -8.97 1.51
N ASP A 159 -30.31 -8.47 0.65
CA ASP A 159 -30.14 -8.98 -0.73
C ASP A 159 -29.24 -10.22 -0.81
N LYS A 160 -28.84 -10.77 0.34
CA LYS A 160 -27.96 -11.93 0.44
C LYS A 160 -28.71 -13.18 0.83
N GLN A 161 -28.06 -14.29 0.53
CA GLN A 161 -28.68 -15.60 0.51
C GLN A 161 -27.74 -16.65 1.11
N ASP A 162 -26.48 -16.31 1.32
CA ASP A 162 -25.46 -17.18 1.87
C ASP A 162 -25.42 -17.10 3.41
N PRO A 163 -25.08 -18.19 4.12
CA PRO A 163 -24.60 -19.49 3.60
C PRO A 163 -25.72 -20.44 3.15
N GLY A 164 -26.94 -19.94 2.94
CA GLY A 164 -28.11 -20.74 2.60
C GLY A 164 -27.96 -21.58 1.32
N ASN A 165 -27.08 -21.24 0.37
CA ASN A 165 -26.88 -22.07 -0.82
C ASN A 165 -26.15 -23.37 -0.47
N LEU A 166 -25.13 -23.29 0.40
CA LEU A 166 -24.42 -24.46 0.90
C LEU A 166 -25.36 -25.39 1.68
N LEU A 167 -26.19 -24.82 2.55
CA LEU A 167 -27.17 -25.58 3.34
C LEU A 167 -28.21 -26.25 2.44
N ALA A 168 -28.71 -25.54 1.42
CA ALA A 168 -29.66 -26.08 0.46
C ALA A 168 -29.04 -27.23 -0.36
N ALA A 169 -27.79 -27.08 -0.80
CA ALA A 169 -27.04 -28.14 -1.49
C ALA A 169 -26.84 -29.40 -0.61
N CYS A 170 -26.85 -29.23 0.72
CA CYS A 170 -26.83 -30.32 1.69
C CYS A 170 -28.22 -30.90 2.01
N GLY A 171 -29.30 -30.31 1.47
CA GLY A 171 -30.68 -30.70 1.73
C GLY A 171 -31.19 -30.30 3.12
N LEU A 172 -30.66 -29.23 3.70
CA LEU A 172 -31.00 -28.75 5.06
C LEU A 172 -31.93 -27.52 5.05
N GLY A 173 -32.34 -27.04 3.88
CA GLY A 173 -32.98 -25.73 3.74
C GLY A 173 -31.94 -24.60 3.72
N ARG A 174 -32.35 -23.36 3.99
CA ARG A 174 -31.48 -22.16 3.90
C ARG A 174 -31.24 -21.45 5.23
N ASP A 175 -31.93 -21.86 6.29
CA ASP A 175 -31.85 -21.20 7.60
C ASP A 175 -30.46 -21.40 8.22
N THR A 176 -29.77 -20.29 8.53
CA THR A 176 -28.43 -20.26 9.14
C THR A 176 -28.38 -21.08 10.43
N HIS A 177 -29.48 -21.18 11.18
CA HIS A 177 -29.55 -21.99 12.39
C HIS A 177 -29.11 -23.45 12.17
N ASN A 178 -29.35 -23.99 10.97
CA ASN A 178 -28.88 -25.34 10.64
C ASN A 178 -27.36 -25.44 10.64
N PHE A 179 -26.63 -24.38 10.27
CA PHE A 179 -25.17 -24.33 10.36
C PHE A 179 -24.70 -24.34 11.82
N ASP A 180 -25.38 -23.61 12.71
CA ASP A 180 -25.05 -23.55 14.14
C ASP A 180 -25.08 -24.93 14.80
N LEU A 181 -26.02 -25.80 14.39
CA LEU A 181 -26.10 -27.18 14.87
C LEU A 181 -24.83 -27.97 14.53
N TYR A 182 -24.24 -27.75 13.35
CA TYR A 182 -22.98 -28.38 12.95
C TYR A 182 -21.80 -27.80 13.70
N VAL A 183 -21.75 -26.48 13.92
CA VAL A 183 -20.70 -25.87 14.75
C VAL A 183 -20.75 -26.44 16.17
N ALA A 184 -21.94 -26.50 16.77
CA ALA A 184 -22.18 -27.03 18.12
C ALA A 184 -21.62 -28.46 18.31
N LYS A 185 -21.79 -29.34 17.31
CA LYS A 185 -21.25 -30.72 17.31
C LYS A 185 -19.74 -30.74 17.59
N TYR A 186 -18.99 -29.78 17.06
CA TYR A 186 -17.53 -29.76 17.15
C TYR A 186 -17.00 -28.89 18.31
N MET A 187 -17.82 -27.99 18.88
CA MET A 187 -17.38 -27.08 19.95
C MET A 187 -16.81 -27.78 21.19
N ASN A 188 -17.42 -28.91 21.58
CA ASN A 188 -16.99 -29.68 22.76
C ASN A 188 -15.65 -30.38 22.53
N GLU A 189 -15.43 -30.95 21.34
CA GLU A 189 -14.21 -31.67 20.97
C GLU A 189 -13.06 -30.72 20.58
N THR A 190 -13.38 -29.47 20.24
CA THR A 190 -12.40 -28.49 19.77
C THR A 190 -11.34 -28.20 20.82
N LYS A 191 -10.07 -28.47 20.50
CA LYS A 191 -8.92 -28.10 21.32
C LYS A 191 -8.19 -26.93 20.66
N VAL A 192 -8.27 -25.75 21.28
CA VAL A 192 -7.50 -24.57 20.88
C VAL A 192 -6.27 -24.42 21.78
N PRO A 193 -5.14 -23.92 21.26
CA PRO A 193 -4.00 -23.59 22.11
C PRO A 193 -4.44 -22.62 23.21
N VAL A 194 -4.22 -22.98 24.47
CA VAL A 194 -4.36 -22.03 25.57
C VAL A 194 -3.23 -21.04 25.42
N ILE A 195 -3.54 -19.84 24.93
CA ILE A 195 -2.62 -18.71 25.02
C ILE A 195 -2.59 -18.33 26.51
N LYS A 196 -1.81 -19.07 27.30
CA LYS A 196 -1.39 -18.60 28.63
C LYS A 196 -0.73 -17.26 28.35
N GLY A 197 -1.27 -16.19 28.92
CA GLY A 197 -0.55 -14.94 28.98
C GLY A 197 0.81 -15.26 29.58
N LYS A 198 1.84 -15.37 28.74
CA LYS A 198 3.21 -15.36 29.23
C LYS A 198 3.33 -13.99 29.88
N LYS A 199 3.25 -13.95 31.21
CA LYS A 199 4.11 -13.05 31.97
C LYS A 199 5.50 -13.28 31.38
N ALA A 200 6.03 -12.26 30.71
CA ALA A 200 7.40 -12.29 30.23
C ALA A 200 8.27 -12.78 31.40
N GLY A 201 9.01 -13.87 31.19
CA GLY A 201 9.78 -14.50 32.25
C GLY A 201 10.69 -13.47 32.94
N ASN A 202 10.77 -13.56 34.27
CA ASN A 202 11.50 -12.65 35.17
C ASN A 202 13.03 -12.62 34.99
N ASN A 203 13.56 -12.97 33.81
CA ASN A 203 14.97 -12.82 33.46
C ASN A 203 15.19 -11.79 32.34
N ALA A 204 14.27 -10.85 32.17
CA ALA A 204 14.59 -9.59 31.50
C ALA A 204 15.28 -8.68 32.52
N LYS A 205 16.54 -8.30 32.24
CA LYS A 205 17.27 -7.27 33.00
C LYS A 205 16.32 -6.12 33.31
N LYS A 206 16.29 -5.73 34.58
CA LYS A 206 15.55 -4.60 35.15
C LYS A 206 15.63 -3.39 34.20
N VAL A 207 14.63 -3.24 33.31
CA VAL A 207 14.47 -2.00 32.54
C VAL A 207 13.79 -1.05 33.50
N THR A 208 14.62 -0.26 34.18
CA THR A 208 14.18 0.94 34.88
C THR A 208 13.21 1.70 34.00
N ASN A 209 12.04 2.02 34.55
CA ASN A 209 11.11 3.00 34.01
C ASN A 209 11.89 4.23 33.55
N THR A 210 12.14 4.30 32.25
CA THR A 210 12.62 5.51 31.60
C THR A 210 11.43 6.00 30.81
N LYS A 211 10.83 7.10 31.29
CA LYS A 211 10.01 7.99 30.47
C LYS A 211 10.84 8.29 29.23
N SER A 212 10.61 7.59 28.12
CA SER A 212 11.38 7.80 26.91
C SER A 212 10.95 9.13 26.30
N ARG A 213 11.79 10.15 26.51
CA ARG A 213 11.69 11.45 25.87
C ARG A 213 11.62 11.28 24.34
N PRO A 214 10.73 12.00 23.63
CA PRO A 214 10.61 11.86 22.18
C PRO A 214 11.95 12.20 21.50
N LYS A 215 12.36 11.36 20.53
CA LYS A 215 13.63 11.56 19.81
C LYS A 215 13.53 12.82 18.98
N THR A 216 14.43 13.77 19.19
CA THR A 216 14.54 15.09 18.55
C THR A 216 14.45 15.07 17.01
N LYS A 217 14.78 13.93 16.38
CA LYS A 217 14.82 13.77 14.93
C LYS A 217 13.42 13.67 14.27
N SER A 218 12.48 12.91 14.85
CA SER A 218 11.15 12.75 14.24
C SER A 218 10.32 14.03 14.30
N TYR A 219 10.48 14.80 15.39
CA TYR A 219 9.87 16.12 15.49
C TYR A 219 10.46 17.10 14.47
N GLN A 220 11.78 17.12 14.34
CA GLN A 220 12.47 17.93 13.33
C GLN A 220 12.03 17.59 11.89
N ASP A 221 11.88 16.30 11.58
CA ASP A 221 11.45 15.84 10.26
C ASP A 221 9.99 16.27 9.98
N ALA A 222 9.10 16.15 10.97
CA ALA A 222 7.71 16.61 10.86
C ALA A 222 7.62 18.13 10.62
N ILE A 223 8.35 18.94 11.40
CA ILE A 223 8.36 20.41 11.22
C ILE A 223 8.95 20.81 9.87
N ASN A 224 10.05 20.18 9.44
CA ASN A 224 10.64 20.45 8.12
C ASN A 224 9.64 20.13 7.00
N TYR A 225 8.90 19.03 7.14
CA TYR A 225 7.91 18.66 6.15
C TYR A 225 6.73 19.65 6.14
N MET A 226 6.18 20.01 7.30
CA MET A 226 5.15 21.07 7.41
C MET A 226 5.61 22.36 6.74
N TYR A 227 6.84 22.80 6.99
CA TYR A 227 7.41 24.00 6.37
C TYR A 227 7.54 23.89 4.85
N SER A 228 7.81 22.69 4.33
CA SER A 228 7.89 22.45 2.89
C SER A 228 6.53 22.52 2.18
N LEU A 229 5.42 22.39 2.92
CA LEU A 229 4.06 22.49 2.38
C LEU A 229 3.64 23.94 2.13
N LYS A 230 4.29 24.94 2.74
CA LYS A 230 3.97 26.35 2.50
C LYS A 230 4.11 26.70 1.01
N GLY A 231 3.04 27.25 0.44
CA GLY A 231 2.96 27.61 -0.98
C GLY A 231 2.69 26.43 -1.92
N LYS A 232 2.43 25.22 -1.39
CA LYS A 232 2.01 24.06 -2.19
C LYS A 232 0.50 24.02 -2.35
N TYR A 233 0.08 23.53 -3.50
CA TYR A 233 -1.30 23.16 -3.79
C TYR A 233 -1.40 21.67 -3.49
N VAL A 234 -2.19 21.31 -2.48
CA VAL A 234 -2.37 19.94 -2.03
C VAL A 234 -3.83 19.56 -2.28
N ASP A 235 -4.02 18.67 -3.24
CA ASP A 235 -5.27 17.97 -3.51
C ASP A 235 -4.94 16.48 -3.32
N PHE A 236 -5.23 15.95 -2.14
CA PHE A 236 -4.76 14.63 -1.71
C PHE A 236 -5.64 13.51 -2.25
N ASP A 237 -6.94 13.76 -2.35
CA ASP A 237 -7.92 12.77 -2.81
C ASP A 237 -8.38 12.97 -4.27
N GLY A 238 -8.03 14.09 -4.90
CA GLY A 238 -8.40 14.43 -6.27
C GLY A 238 -9.84 14.96 -6.39
N MET A 239 -10.46 15.36 -5.28
CA MET A 239 -11.85 15.79 -5.21
C MET A 239 -11.97 17.19 -4.60
N TYR A 240 -12.89 17.99 -5.16
CA TYR A 240 -13.21 19.34 -4.66
C TYR A 240 -12.06 20.36 -4.65
N GLY A 241 -10.92 20.07 -5.28
CA GLY A 241 -9.77 20.98 -5.36
C GLY A 241 -8.97 21.01 -4.06
N GLU A 242 -8.15 22.04 -3.85
CA GLU A 242 -7.25 22.09 -2.70
C GLU A 242 -7.98 22.46 -1.39
N GLN A 243 -8.59 21.49 -0.70
CA GLN A 243 -9.34 21.69 0.55
C GLN A 243 -8.44 21.76 1.79
N CYS A 244 -9.02 22.21 2.91
CA CYS A 244 -8.34 22.25 4.20
C CYS A 244 -7.94 20.85 4.70
N MET A 245 -8.80 19.85 4.46
CA MET A 245 -8.56 18.45 4.85
C MET A 245 -7.42 17.81 4.07
N ASP A 246 -7.24 18.13 2.79
CA ASP A 246 -6.14 17.61 1.97
C ASP A 246 -4.77 17.90 2.57
N LEU A 247 -4.57 19.14 3.02
CA LEU A 247 -3.32 19.55 3.64
C LEU A 247 -3.03 18.76 4.92
N ALA A 248 -4.06 18.57 5.75
CA ALA A 248 -3.94 17.83 7.01
C ALA A 248 -3.69 16.33 6.76
N VAL A 249 -4.40 15.71 5.81
CA VAL A 249 -4.21 14.31 5.39
C VAL A 249 -2.80 14.12 4.82
N GLN A 250 -2.34 15.01 3.93
CA GLN A 250 -0.98 14.95 3.37
C GLN A 250 0.11 15.05 4.44
N TYR A 251 -0.11 15.90 5.46
CA TYR A 251 0.80 16.02 6.60
C TYR A 251 0.84 14.74 7.43
N VAL A 252 -0.32 14.26 7.90
CA VAL A 252 -0.44 13.04 8.72
C VAL A 252 0.07 11.82 7.97
N TYR A 253 -0.30 11.66 6.70
CA TYR A 253 0.16 10.55 5.85
C TYR A 253 1.69 10.55 5.73
N HIS A 254 2.32 11.71 5.60
CA HIS A 254 3.79 11.78 5.55
C HIS A 254 4.45 11.44 6.89
N ILE A 255 4.04 12.10 7.98
CA ILE A 255 4.72 11.96 9.28
C ILE A 255 4.46 10.59 9.94
N THR A 256 3.54 9.82 9.39
CA THR A 256 3.26 8.42 9.75
C THR A 256 3.81 7.42 8.74
N ASP A 257 4.67 7.86 7.80
CA ASP A 257 5.27 7.02 6.75
C ASP A 257 4.23 6.26 5.90
N GLY A 258 3.09 6.89 5.64
CA GLY A 258 2.00 6.38 4.82
C GLY A 258 1.07 5.41 5.55
N THR A 259 1.20 5.28 6.87
CA THR A 259 0.40 4.30 7.65
C THR A 259 -0.96 4.83 8.08
N ILE A 260 -1.13 6.15 8.19
CA ILE A 260 -2.40 6.77 8.58
C ILE A 260 -2.87 7.70 7.47
N ARG A 261 -3.98 7.36 6.82
CA ARG A 261 -4.75 8.26 5.96
C ARG A 261 -6.01 8.64 6.72
N MET A 262 -6.13 9.90 7.12
CA MET A 262 -7.35 10.36 7.78
C MET A 262 -8.54 10.34 6.81
N TRP A 263 -9.73 10.09 7.34
CA TRP A 263 -10.99 10.03 6.59
C TRP A 263 -11.99 11.09 7.08
N GLY A 264 -13.00 11.35 6.24
CA GLY A 264 -14.10 12.27 6.53
C GLY A 264 -13.77 13.73 6.26
N ASN A 265 -14.69 14.61 6.66
CA ASN A 265 -14.48 16.05 6.59
C ASN A 265 -13.55 16.51 7.73
N ALA A 266 -13.15 17.78 7.72
CA ALA A 266 -12.30 18.35 8.76
C ALA A 266 -12.81 18.06 10.18
N LYS A 267 -14.12 18.19 10.44
CA LYS A 267 -14.71 17.93 11.76
C LYS A 267 -14.59 16.47 12.21
N ASP A 268 -14.56 15.53 11.27
CA ASP A 268 -14.53 14.09 11.54
C ASP A 268 -13.11 13.61 11.92
N SER A 269 -12.10 14.49 11.78
CA SER A 269 -10.70 14.19 12.11
C SER A 269 -10.50 13.81 13.59
N ILE A 270 -11.38 14.26 14.50
CA ILE A 270 -11.32 13.87 15.92
C ILE A 270 -11.87 12.45 16.19
N LEU A 271 -12.49 11.82 15.19
CA LEU A 271 -13.01 10.45 15.25
C LEU A 271 -12.05 9.43 14.61
N ASN A 272 -10.98 9.92 13.99
CA ASN A 272 -9.95 9.08 13.37
C ASN A 272 -9.06 8.41 14.42
N VAL A 273 -8.52 7.23 14.08
CA VAL A 273 -7.62 6.46 14.97
C VAL A 273 -6.16 6.78 14.65
N PHE A 274 -5.45 7.37 15.63
CA PHE A 274 -4.05 7.76 15.49
C PHE A 274 -3.08 6.77 16.14
N PRO A 275 -1.78 6.80 15.75
CA PRO A 275 -0.76 5.92 16.33
C PRO A 275 -0.65 6.07 17.84
N LYS A 276 -0.22 5.01 18.52
CA LYS A 276 -0.07 4.98 19.99
C LYS A 276 0.72 6.20 20.50
N GLY A 277 0.11 6.92 21.44
CA GLY A 277 0.69 8.09 22.11
C GLY A 277 0.32 9.43 21.46
N TRP A 278 -0.31 9.43 20.29
CA TRP A 278 -0.97 10.64 19.78
C TRP A 278 -2.15 10.97 20.69
N GLN A 279 -2.46 12.25 20.81
CA GLN A 279 -3.52 12.74 21.69
C GLN A 279 -4.48 13.61 20.91
N ILE A 280 -5.77 13.45 21.21
CA ILE A 280 -6.80 14.40 20.82
C ILE A 280 -7.09 15.22 22.07
N VAL A 281 -6.69 16.49 22.05
CA VAL A 281 -6.75 17.40 23.18
C VAL A 281 -7.84 18.42 22.92
N LYS A 282 -8.78 18.57 23.85
CA LYS A 282 -9.80 19.61 23.76
C LYS A 282 -9.14 20.99 23.94
N ASN A 283 -9.48 21.92 23.05
CA ASN A 283 -9.05 23.30 23.20
C ASN A 283 -9.75 23.95 24.41
N THR A 284 -9.00 24.70 25.21
CA THR A 284 -9.51 25.47 26.35
C THR A 284 -8.89 26.86 26.31
N PRO A 285 -9.46 27.88 26.98
CA PRO A 285 -8.91 29.24 26.98
C PRO A 285 -7.45 29.34 27.44
N ASN A 286 -6.97 28.36 28.22
CA ASN A 286 -5.61 28.33 28.75
C ASN A 286 -4.67 27.38 27.98
N TYR A 287 -5.15 26.69 26.96
CA TYR A 287 -4.35 25.72 26.22
C TYR A 287 -3.56 26.40 25.10
N ILE A 288 -2.24 26.24 25.11
CA ILE A 288 -1.36 26.70 24.03
C ILE A 288 -0.95 25.46 23.22
N PRO A 289 -1.42 25.29 21.98
CA PRO A 289 -1.07 24.12 21.19
C PRO A 289 0.41 24.14 20.81
N PRO A 290 1.08 22.98 20.76
CA PRO A 290 2.45 22.93 20.30
C PRO A 290 2.52 23.05 18.77
N VAL A 291 3.61 23.62 18.27
CA VAL A 291 3.90 23.70 16.83
C VAL A 291 3.93 22.30 16.22
N GLY A 292 3.35 22.14 15.03
CA GLY A 292 3.20 20.85 14.35
C GLY A 292 1.99 20.02 14.80
N ALA A 293 1.22 20.47 15.78
CA ALA A 293 -0.11 19.94 16.07
C ALA A 293 -1.11 20.32 14.95
N ILE A 294 -2.24 19.63 14.92
CA ILE A 294 -3.29 19.82 13.92
C ILE A 294 -4.52 20.36 14.64
N GLY A 295 -4.93 21.60 14.35
CA GLY A 295 -6.11 22.21 14.96
C GLY A 295 -7.36 21.88 14.17
N VAL A 296 -8.45 21.54 14.87
CA VAL A 296 -9.74 21.17 14.28
C VAL A 296 -10.82 22.12 14.80
N CYS A 297 -11.50 22.79 13.86
CA CYS A 297 -12.63 23.67 14.11
C CYS A 297 -13.95 22.93 13.83
N THR A 298 -14.88 22.98 14.77
CA THR A 298 -16.16 22.25 14.66
C THR A 298 -17.38 23.03 15.12
N THR A 299 -17.22 24.31 15.48
CA THR A 299 -18.30 25.15 16.00
C THR A 299 -18.38 26.48 15.26
N GLY A 300 -19.50 27.18 15.45
CA GLY A 300 -19.78 28.44 14.77
C GLY A 300 -19.89 28.22 13.26
N ILE A 301 -19.24 29.08 12.48
CA ILE A 301 -19.26 29.01 11.01
C ILE A 301 -18.68 27.70 10.43
N TYR A 302 -17.95 26.93 11.24
CA TYR A 302 -17.33 25.66 10.82
C TYR A 302 -18.17 24.42 11.14
N GLN A 303 -19.42 24.56 11.60
CA GLN A 303 -20.21 23.42 12.08
C GLN A 303 -20.55 22.36 10.99
N GLU A 304 -20.67 22.78 9.73
CA GLU A 304 -21.17 21.91 8.66
C GLU A 304 -20.14 20.85 8.25
N TYR A 305 -18.93 21.28 7.86
CA TYR A 305 -17.84 20.39 7.42
C TYR A 305 -16.61 20.42 8.33
N GLY A 306 -16.55 21.38 9.26
CA GLY A 306 -15.33 21.68 10.00
C GLY A 306 -14.34 22.52 9.21
N HIS A 307 -13.29 22.95 9.90
CA HIS A 307 -12.07 23.47 9.28
C HIS A 307 -10.85 22.88 9.99
N ILE A 308 -9.73 22.73 9.30
CA ILE A 308 -8.55 22.07 9.84
C ILE A 308 -7.27 22.72 9.33
N TYR A 309 -6.26 22.79 10.19
CA TYR A 309 -4.99 23.46 9.90
C TYR A 309 -3.82 22.87 10.69
N LEU A 310 -2.60 23.22 10.28
CA LEU A 310 -1.36 22.85 10.98
C LEU A 310 -0.82 24.03 11.79
N VAL A 311 -0.51 23.83 13.07
CA VAL A 311 0.02 24.90 13.94
C VAL A 311 1.45 25.22 13.51
N TRP A 312 1.67 26.42 12.97
CA TRP A 312 2.96 26.85 12.42
C TRP A 312 3.83 27.56 13.46
N ASP A 313 3.21 28.42 14.28
CA ASP A 313 3.84 29.16 15.36
C ASP A 313 2.83 29.42 16.48
N ASN A 314 3.26 29.26 17.73
CA ASN A 314 2.42 29.43 18.91
C ASN A 314 2.89 30.57 19.82
N SER A 315 3.70 31.50 19.29
CA SER A 315 4.28 32.60 20.08
C SER A 315 3.26 33.62 20.58
N GLY A 316 2.07 33.64 19.97
CA GLY A 316 0.92 34.43 20.42
C GLY A 316 0.21 33.88 21.66
N GLY A 317 0.69 32.77 22.24
CA GLY A 317 0.19 32.19 23.48
C GLY A 317 -1.26 31.74 23.37
N THR A 318 -2.10 32.22 24.28
CA THR A 318 -3.55 31.93 24.32
C THR A 318 -4.39 32.91 23.50
N ASN A 319 -3.77 33.94 22.91
CA ASN A 319 -4.50 34.99 22.18
C ASN A 319 -4.54 34.73 20.68
N THR A 320 -3.40 34.32 20.11
CA THR A 320 -3.29 33.99 18.68
C THR A 320 -2.29 32.88 18.43
N GLN A 321 -2.39 32.26 17.27
CA GLN A 321 -1.41 31.31 16.72
C GLN A 321 -1.25 31.60 15.22
N THR A 322 -0.09 31.30 14.65
CA THR A 322 0.03 31.24 13.18
C THR A 322 -0.23 29.81 12.75
N VAL A 323 -1.07 29.64 11.73
CA VAL A 323 -1.44 28.33 11.18
C VAL A 323 -1.06 28.25 9.71
N LEU A 324 -0.77 27.04 9.22
CA LEU A 324 -0.68 26.71 7.81
C LEU A 324 -1.93 25.95 7.40
N GLU A 325 -2.68 26.48 6.44
CA GLU A 325 -3.97 25.92 6.02
C GLU A 325 -4.24 26.16 4.53
N GLN A 326 -5.23 25.46 3.98
CA GLN A 326 -5.76 25.66 2.63
C GLN A 326 -7.24 26.00 2.67
N ASN A 327 -7.73 26.59 1.59
CA ASN A 327 -9.14 26.91 1.37
C ASN A 327 -9.83 27.72 2.48
N PHE A 328 -9.09 28.54 3.22
CA PHE A 328 -9.73 29.49 4.15
C PHE A 328 -10.54 30.56 3.41
N ASP A 329 -10.21 30.85 2.15
CA ASP A 329 -10.89 31.81 1.30
C ASP A 329 -12.09 31.22 0.53
N GLY A 330 -12.33 29.91 0.61
CA GLY A 330 -13.43 29.21 -0.06
C GLY A 330 -13.22 28.93 -1.55
N ASN A 331 -12.09 29.37 -2.12
CA ASN A 331 -11.85 29.32 -3.57
C ASN A 331 -11.35 27.96 -4.08
N HIS A 332 -11.04 27.01 -3.19
CA HIS A 332 -10.64 25.63 -3.52
C HIS A 332 -9.55 25.50 -4.59
N ASN A 333 -8.72 26.54 -4.70
CA ASN A 333 -7.67 26.68 -5.71
C ASN A 333 -6.50 27.55 -5.20
N THR A 334 -6.32 27.59 -3.87
CA THR A 334 -5.27 28.39 -3.25
C THR A 334 -4.27 27.51 -2.52
N PRO A 335 -2.97 27.87 -2.57
CA PRO A 335 -1.95 27.06 -1.94
C PRO A 335 -2.06 27.15 -0.41
N ALA A 336 -1.41 26.22 0.27
CA ALA A 336 -1.23 26.29 1.71
C ALA A 336 -0.55 27.61 2.11
N LYS A 337 -1.27 28.44 2.85
CA LYS A 337 -0.87 29.80 3.26
C LYS A 337 -0.83 29.91 4.77
N LEU A 338 -0.03 30.87 5.23
CA LEU A 338 -0.02 31.23 6.63
C LEU A 338 -1.13 32.23 6.93
N ARG A 339 -1.82 32.03 8.05
CA ARG A 339 -2.77 32.99 8.62
C ARG A 339 -2.54 33.09 10.13
N VAL A 340 -2.83 34.25 10.70
CA VAL A 340 -2.96 34.41 12.15
C VAL A 340 -4.39 34.00 12.54
N ASP A 341 -4.50 32.96 13.34
CA ASP A 341 -5.73 32.43 13.89
C ASP A 341 -5.91 32.86 15.35
N ASN A 342 -7.14 33.21 15.72
CA ASN A 342 -7.52 33.68 17.04
C ASN A 342 -8.28 32.61 17.85
N PHE A 343 -8.15 31.33 17.48
CA PHE A 343 -8.83 30.19 18.06
C PHE A 343 -10.35 30.11 17.83
N TYR A 344 -10.95 31.07 17.10
CA TYR A 344 -12.40 31.05 16.84
C TYR A 344 -12.82 29.73 16.16
N GLY A 345 -13.81 29.07 16.74
CA GLY A 345 -14.35 27.80 16.24
C GLY A 345 -13.46 26.57 16.47
N THR A 346 -12.21 26.74 16.94
CA THR A 346 -11.27 25.64 17.22
C THR A 346 -11.66 24.91 18.50
N THR A 347 -12.00 23.62 18.38
CA THR A 347 -12.48 22.81 19.51
C THR A 347 -11.47 21.78 19.98
N HIS A 348 -10.59 21.29 19.11
CA HIS A 348 -9.63 20.23 19.44
C HIS A 348 -8.30 20.42 18.72
N TYR A 349 -7.27 19.78 19.26
CA TYR A 349 -5.97 19.59 18.64
C TYR A 349 -5.62 18.11 18.58
N ILE A 350 -5.15 17.64 17.44
CA ILE A 350 -4.52 16.34 17.30
C ILE A 350 -3.00 16.55 17.44
N VAL A 351 -2.41 15.93 18.47
CA VAL A 351 -1.02 16.13 18.86
C VAL A 351 -0.23 14.84 18.66
N PRO A 352 0.68 14.79 17.66
CA PRO A 352 1.56 13.65 17.47
C PRO A 352 2.43 13.34 18.70
N SER A 353 2.61 12.05 18.99
CA SER A 353 3.29 11.56 20.21
C SER A 353 4.75 12.01 20.38
N PHE A 354 5.38 12.45 19.30
CA PHE A 354 6.76 12.92 19.29
C PHE A 354 6.89 14.44 19.45
N ILE A 355 5.78 15.18 19.47
CA ILE A 355 5.77 16.62 19.76
C ILE A 355 5.92 16.83 21.26
N ASN A 356 6.78 17.78 21.65
CA ASN A 356 7.07 18.08 23.03
C ASN A 356 6.92 19.59 23.27
N GLU A 357 6.05 19.97 24.20
CA GLU A 357 5.76 21.35 24.60
C GLU A 357 7.00 22.10 25.12
N THR A 358 8.05 21.39 25.55
CA THR A 358 9.31 21.99 26.03
C THR A 358 10.36 22.22 24.94
N TYR A 359 10.05 21.93 23.67
CA TYR A 359 11.01 22.07 22.58
C TYR A 359 10.98 23.46 21.95
N ASP A 360 12.12 24.16 22.00
CA ASP A 360 12.30 25.45 21.36
C ASP A 360 12.44 25.31 19.84
N VAL A 361 11.34 25.54 19.12
CA VAL A 361 11.28 25.54 17.64
C VAL A 361 12.23 26.54 16.99
N LYS A 362 12.71 27.56 17.71
CA LYS A 362 13.70 28.53 17.19
C LYS A 362 15.09 27.92 16.98
N LYS A 363 15.35 26.71 17.49
CA LYS A 363 16.60 25.96 17.25
C LYS A 363 16.66 25.27 15.89
N ILE A 364 15.54 25.22 15.16
CA ILE A 364 15.46 24.65 13.79
C ILE A 364 16.05 25.67 12.80
N THR A 365 17.37 25.67 12.65
CA THR A 365 18.12 26.77 12.01
C THR A 365 18.38 26.60 10.51
N LYS A 366 17.92 25.53 9.85
CA LYS A 366 18.09 25.36 8.40
C LYS A 366 16.87 24.73 7.73
N VAL A 367 15.94 25.56 7.29
CA VAL A 367 14.91 25.17 6.32
C VAL A 367 15.44 25.50 4.92
N ASN A 368 15.88 24.48 4.19
CA ASN A 368 16.28 24.67 2.80
C ASN A 368 15.01 24.67 1.93
N ILE A 369 14.36 25.83 1.81
CA ILE A 369 13.16 26.00 0.98
C ILE A 369 13.58 25.86 -0.49
N GLN A 370 13.17 24.77 -1.14
CA GLN A 370 13.35 24.63 -2.59
C GLN A 370 12.47 25.64 -3.34
N LYS A 371 13.06 26.35 -4.31
CA LYS A 371 12.39 27.35 -5.16
C LYS A 371 11.16 26.78 -5.89
N PRO A 372 10.16 27.62 -6.21
CA PRO A 372 8.90 27.19 -6.83
C PRO A 372 9.13 26.48 -8.17
N GLN A 373 8.37 25.42 -8.42
CA GLN A 373 8.47 24.61 -9.64
C GLN A 373 7.57 25.19 -10.75
N ALA A 374 8.10 25.20 -11.97
CA ALA A 374 7.49 25.74 -13.20
C ALA A 374 6.08 25.17 -13.50
N PRO A 375 5.24 25.91 -14.25
CA PRO A 375 3.83 25.58 -14.47
C PRO A 375 3.63 24.19 -15.08
N VAL A 376 2.68 23.44 -14.53
CA VAL A 376 2.28 22.12 -15.02
C VAL A 376 1.54 22.31 -16.35
N ILE A 377 2.08 21.74 -17.42
CA ILE A 377 1.38 21.66 -18.70
C ILE A 377 0.28 20.60 -18.54
N LYS A 378 -1.00 21.00 -18.61
CA LYS A 378 -2.18 20.12 -18.42
C LYS A 378 -2.37 19.06 -19.51
N GLU A 379 -1.49 19.00 -20.50
CA GLU A 379 -1.57 18.03 -21.60
C GLU A 379 -0.97 16.67 -21.20
N LYS A 380 -1.67 15.59 -21.57
CA LYS A 380 -1.15 14.22 -21.44
C LYS A 380 -0.21 13.91 -22.61
N LEU A 381 0.78 13.04 -22.39
CA LEU A 381 1.63 12.52 -23.47
C LEU A 381 0.78 11.93 -24.63
N PRO A 382 1.21 12.07 -25.89
CA PRO A 382 0.49 11.48 -27.02
C PRO A 382 0.43 9.96 -26.91
N LYS A 383 -0.61 9.34 -27.50
CA LYS A 383 -0.81 7.88 -27.44
C LYS A 383 0.25 7.10 -28.22
N ASN A 384 0.76 7.68 -29.31
CA ASN A 384 1.84 7.13 -30.14
C ASN A 384 2.79 8.26 -30.51
N LEU A 385 4.09 7.95 -30.51
CA LEU A 385 5.16 8.88 -30.86
C LEU A 385 6.35 8.07 -31.36
N THR A 386 6.71 8.24 -32.63
CA THR A 386 7.82 7.52 -33.25
C THR A 386 9.14 7.89 -32.58
N TRP A 387 10.03 6.90 -32.43
CA TRP A 387 11.40 7.08 -31.93
C TRP A 387 12.10 8.30 -32.54
N SER A 388 12.73 9.09 -31.68
CA SER A 388 13.63 10.19 -32.05
C SER A 388 14.96 10.10 -31.32
N LYS A 389 15.98 10.68 -31.95
CA LYS A 389 17.31 10.89 -31.38
C LYS A 389 17.29 11.92 -30.25
N GLU A 390 16.48 12.97 -30.40
CA GLU A 390 16.26 14.01 -29.39
C GLU A 390 14.96 13.75 -28.63
N PRO A 391 14.88 14.07 -27.32
CA PRO A 391 13.66 13.86 -26.55
C PRO A 391 12.58 14.87 -26.96
N TYR A 392 11.34 14.40 -27.06
CA TYR A 392 10.17 15.24 -27.33
C TYR A 392 9.71 15.99 -26.09
N PHE A 393 9.76 15.33 -24.93
CA PHE A 393 9.24 15.87 -23.67
C PHE A 393 10.22 15.64 -22.53
N LYS A 394 10.22 16.59 -21.59
CA LYS A 394 10.64 16.37 -20.22
C LYS A 394 9.40 16.17 -19.37
N ALA A 395 9.43 15.17 -18.51
CA ALA A 395 8.33 14.82 -17.64
C ALA A 395 8.82 14.59 -16.20
N LYS A 396 7.86 14.59 -15.28
CA LYS A 396 8.03 14.11 -13.90
C LYS A 396 7.10 12.92 -13.66
N ALA A 397 7.41 12.11 -12.65
CA ALA A 397 6.48 11.08 -12.18
C ALA A 397 5.20 11.71 -11.64
N GLY A 398 4.05 11.13 -12.00
CA GLY A 398 2.75 11.45 -11.44
C GLY A 398 2.62 11.04 -9.98
N GLU A 399 1.45 11.26 -9.40
CA GLU A 399 1.17 11.08 -7.95
C GLU A 399 1.43 9.67 -7.44
N ASN A 400 1.30 8.66 -8.30
CA ASN A 400 1.56 7.26 -7.93
C ASN A 400 3.04 6.84 -8.07
N GLY A 401 3.91 7.78 -8.46
CA GLY A 401 5.27 7.45 -8.88
C GLY A 401 5.29 6.70 -10.22
N VAL A 402 6.48 6.28 -10.66
CA VAL A 402 6.63 5.46 -11.88
C VAL A 402 7.44 4.22 -11.58
N THR A 403 7.01 3.08 -12.11
CA THR A 403 7.86 1.88 -12.16
C THR A 403 8.49 1.77 -13.54
N ILE A 404 9.81 1.69 -13.58
CA ILE A 404 10.55 1.41 -14.82
C ILE A 404 10.36 -0.04 -15.24
N ARG A 405 10.20 -0.24 -16.55
CA ARG A 405 10.13 -1.52 -17.21
C ARG A 405 11.23 -1.63 -18.27
N GLU A 406 11.58 -2.86 -18.62
CA GLU A 406 12.45 -3.18 -19.75
C GLU A 406 11.62 -3.87 -20.82
N ASP A 407 11.78 -3.44 -22.06
CA ASP A 407 11.20 -4.13 -23.21
C ASP A 407 11.95 -5.46 -23.44
N VAL A 408 11.20 -6.55 -23.60
CA VAL A 408 11.73 -7.87 -23.93
C VAL A 408 11.11 -8.36 -25.24
N LYS A 409 11.75 -9.36 -25.88
CA LYS A 409 11.27 -9.94 -27.16
C LYS A 409 9.75 -10.12 -27.17
N ASN A 410 9.12 -9.68 -28.27
CA ASN A 410 7.67 -9.71 -28.55
C ASN A 410 6.83 -8.59 -27.88
N GLY A 411 7.44 -7.48 -27.46
CA GLY A 411 6.71 -6.28 -27.02
C GLY A 411 6.17 -6.32 -25.58
N TYR A 412 6.61 -7.30 -24.78
CA TYR A 412 6.24 -7.39 -23.36
C TYR A 412 7.09 -6.46 -22.50
N MET A 413 6.46 -5.69 -21.61
CA MET A 413 7.14 -4.74 -20.72
C MET A 413 7.41 -5.37 -19.34
N LYS A 414 8.62 -5.92 -19.15
CA LYS A 414 9.05 -6.58 -17.92
C LYS A 414 9.29 -5.57 -16.80
N LYS A 415 8.59 -5.71 -15.67
CA LYS A 415 8.76 -4.84 -14.50
C LYS A 415 10.18 -4.94 -13.94
N THR A 416 10.85 -3.81 -13.74
CA THR A 416 12.14 -3.76 -13.03
C THR A 416 11.92 -3.46 -11.54
N LYS A 417 12.99 -3.51 -10.74
CA LYS A 417 12.97 -3.08 -9.33
C LYS A 417 13.09 -1.55 -9.18
N LEU A 418 13.18 -0.81 -10.28
CA LEU A 418 13.37 0.63 -10.26
C LEU A 418 12.02 1.32 -10.19
N PHE A 419 11.72 1.88 -9.02
CA PHE A 419 10.55 2.70 -8.76
C PHE A 419 11.02 4.11 -8.39
N TYR A 420 10.42 5.11 -9.01
CA TYR A 420 10.64 6.51 -8.69
C TYR A 420 9.36 7.05 -8.06
N LYS A 421 9.50 7.66 -6.89
CA LYS A 421 8.37 8.24 -6.16
C LYS A 421 7.75 9.38 -6.96
N ALA A 422 6.54 9.75 -6.58
CA ALA A 422 5.83 10.88 -7.14
C ALA A 422 6.70 12.14 -7.25
N ASN A 423 6.46 12.94 -8.28
CA ASN A 423 7.19 14.17 -8.59
C ASN A 423 8.69 14.01 -8.92
N PHE A 424 9.24 12.79 -8.94
CA PHE A 424 10.61 12.56 -9.40
C PHE A 424 10.78 13.06 -10.85
N SER A 425 11.84 13.84 -11.08
CA SER A 425 12.13 14.50 -12.36
C SER A 425 13.65 14.58 -12.55
N PRO A 426 14.19 14.56 -13.78
CA PRO A 426 13.47 14.50 -15.06
C PRO A 426 13.38 13.10 -15.68
N PHE A 427 12.27 12.84 -16.38
CA PHE A 427 12.13 11.81 -17.40
C PHE A 427 12.19 12.45 -18.78
N TYR A 428 13.19 12.10 -19.58
CA TYR A 428 13.25 12.50 -20.99
C TYR A 428 12.55 11.45 -21.84
N VAL A 429 11.52 11.83 -22.60
CA VAL A 429 10.68 10.94 -23.40
C VAL A 429 11.09 11.00 -24.87
N TYR A 430 11.48 9.87 -25.44
CA TYR A 430 12.01 9.78 -26.81
C TYR A 430 11.07 9.03 -27.77
N GLU A 431 10.06 8.33 -27.24
CA GLU A 431 9.17 7.45 -27.98
C GLU A 431 7.94 7.08 -27.13
N VAL A 432 6.79 6.87 -27.76
CA VAL A 432 5.60 6.30 -27.14
C VAL A 432 4.99 5.23 -28.05
N ARG A 433 4.79 4.02 -27.51
CA ARG A 433 4.13 2.90 -28.21
C ARG A 433 3.09 2.28 -27.31
N GLU A 434 1.84 2.21 -27.76
CA GLU A 434 0.78 1.44 -27.09
C GLU A 434 0.64 1.76 -25.58
N GLY A 435 0.80 3.02 -25.20
CA GLY A 435 0.72 3.47 -23.81
C GLY A 435 2.03 3.45 -23.02
N TRP A 436 3.16 3.07 -23.62
CA TRP A 436 4.48 3.05 -22.97
C TRP A 436 5.39 4.14 -23.50
N ALA A 437 5.97 4.94 -22.61
CA ALA A 437 6.93 5.98 -22.93
C ALA A 437 8.37 5.50 -22.67
N ARG A 438 9.26 5.61 -23.67
CA ARG A 438 10.68 5.27 -23.53
C ARG A 438 11.44 6.43 -22.90
N VAL A 439 12.15 6.15 -21.80
CA VAL A 439 12.71 7.17 -20.91
C VAL A 439 14.22 7.04 -20.69
N TYR A 440 14.81 8.13 -20.17
CA TYR A 440 16.24 8.36 -19.84
C TYR A 440 17.11 8.83 -20.98
N SER A 441 17.32 8.04 -22.03
CA SER A 441 18.21 8.39 -23.14
C SER A 441 17.80 7.75 -24.47
N GLU A 442 18.36 8.25 -25.57
CA GLU A 442 18.13 7.73 -26.93
C GLU A 442 18.46 6.23 -27.07
N THR A 443 19.39 5.70 -26.28
CA THR A 443 19.85 4.29 -26.32
C THR A 443 19.29 3.44 -25.17
N ALA A 444 18.54 4.03 -24.25
CA ALA A 444 17.94 3.31 -23.13
C ALA A 444 16.67 2.56 -23.58
N ASN A 445 16.55 1.31 -23.16
CA ASN A 445 15.35 0.48 -23.36
C ASN A 445 14.51 0.40 -22.07
N TYR A 446 14.36 1.55 -21.41
CA TYR A 446 13.57 1.69 -20.20
C TYR A 446 12.26 2.38 -20.49
N TRP A 447 11.18 1.82 -19.98
CA TRP A 447 9.82 2.19 -20.33
C TRP A 447 8.98 2.44 -19.08
N VAL A 448 8.06 3.39 -19.16
CA VAL A 448 7.07 3.69 -18.11
C VAL A 448 5.71 3.85 -18.75
N ARG A 449 4.63 3.65 -17.99
CA ARG A 449 3.32 3.97 -18.54
C ARG A 449 3.21 5.46 -18.77
N ARG A 450 2.65 5.87 -19.91
CA ARG A 450 2.57 7.27 -20.29
C ARG A 450 1.64 8.07 -19.38
N GLU A 451 0.65 7.42 -18.77
CA GLU A 451 -0.29 8.02 -17.81
C GLU A 451 0.36 8.34 -16.46
N ASP A 452 1.46 7.67 -16.12
CA ASP A 452 2.21 7.90 -14.88
C ASP A 452 3.22 9.06 -15.03
N LEU A 453 3.26 9.73 -16.18
CA LEU A 453 4.14 10.86 -16.45
C LEU A 453 3.35 12.16 -16.65
N ILE A 454 3.81 13.22 -15.98
CA ILE A 454 3.30 14.59 -16.14
C ILE A 454 4.33 15.40 -16.93
N ILE A 455 3.92 16.00 -18.05
CA ILE A 455 4.81 16.82 -18.89
C ILE A 455 5.21 18.08 -18.10
N THR A 456 6.51 18.31 -18.00
CA THR A 456 7.09 19.50 -17.37
C THR A 456 7.68 20.47 -18.40
N GLU A 457 8.05 19.98 -19.59
CA GLU A 457 8.63 20.78 -20.66
C GLU A 457 8.42 20.09 -22.01
N LYS A 458 8.05 20.83 -23.06
CA LYS A 458 8.09 20.36 -24.46
C LYS A 458 9.44 20.75 -25.03
N LEU A 459 10.26 19.75 -25.39
CA LEU A 459 11.66 19.96 -25.80
C LEU A 459 11.82 19.99 -27.32
N THR A 460 11.14 19.11 -28.03
CA THR A 460 11.08 19.16 -29.51
C THR A 460 9.63 19.03 -29.98
N SER A 461 9.24 19.85 -30.95
CA SER A 461 7.96 19.73 -31.64
C SER A 461 7.85 18.32 -32.24
N ALA A 462 6.77 17.61 -31.96
CA ALA A 462 6.40 16.41 -32.71
C ALA A 462 6.18 16.84 -34.19
N GLY A 463 7.26 16.80 -34.97
CA GLY A 463 7.35 17.38 -36.32
C GLY A 463 7.76 18.87 -36.32
N GLY A 464 9.05 19.15 -36.57
CA GLY A 464 9.50 20.45 -37.13
C GLY A 464 10.11 21.48 -36.17
N LYS A 465 11.41 21.73 -36.41
CA LYS A 465 12.28 22.88 -36.05
C LYS A 465 12.52 23.24 -34.57
N THR A 466 13.73 22.87 -34.17
CA THR A 466 14.64 23.21 -33.05
C THR A 466 14.51 24.58 -32.35
N LYS A 467 14.65 24.54 -31.02
CA LYS A 467 15.54 25.46 -30.27
C LYS A 467 16.66 24.64 -29.62
N ALA A 468 17.87 25.20 -29.64
CA ALA A 468 19.08 24.55 -29.13
C ALA A 468 18.97 24.28 -27.63
N VAL A 469 19.04 23.01 -27.24
CA VAL A 469 19.16 22.60 -25.84
C VAL A 469 20.62 22.79 -25.43
N GLU A 470 20.87 23.71 -24.52
CA GLU A 470 22.15 23.77 -23.81
C GLU A 470 22.44 22.40 -23.18
N THR A 471 23.63 21.88 -23.46
CA THR A 471 24.24 20.72 -22.83
C THR A 471 24.35 20.89 -21.31
N VAL A 472 23.25 20.67 -20.58
CA VAL A 472 23.28 20.61 -19.12
C VAL A 472 23.82 19.24 -18.72
N LYS A 473 25.13 19.20 -18.44
CA LYS A 473 25.81 18.07 -17.79
C LYS A 473 25.01 17.64 -16.55
N ALA A 474 24.38 16.47 -16.63
CA ALA A 474 23.62 15.83 -15.57
C ALA A 474 24.52 15.44 -14.38
N LYS A 475 24.84 16.41 -13.50
CA LYS A 475 25.62 16.18 -12.28
C LYS A 475 24.83 15.46 -11.16
N GLY A 476 23.51 15.33 -11.27
CA GLY A 476 22.66 14.72 -10.23
C GLY A 476 22.21 13.26 -10.47
N GLN A 477 22.41 12.71 -11.67
CA GLN A 477 21.88 11.38 -12.05
C GLN A 477 22.88 10.21 -11.84
N THR A 478 24.11 10.47 -11.39
CA THR A 478 25.23 9.54 -11.57
C THR A 478 25.40 8.45 -10.51
N GLN A 479 25.02 8.62 -9.24
CA GLN A 479 25.44 7.64 -8.21
C GLN A 479 24.66 6.32 -8.23
N GLN A 480 23.36 6.33 -8.54
CA GLN A 480 22.54 5.11 -8.57
C GLN A 480 22.61 4.40 -9.93
N GLN A 481 22.66 5.15 -11.04
CA GLN A 481 22.89 4.59 -12.38
C GLN A 481 24.29 3.97 -12.54
N GLN A 482 25.36 4.58 -12.00
CA GLN A 482 26.70 3.97 -12.03
C GLN A 482 26.81 2.69 -11.18
N LYS A 483 26.01 2.58 -10.10
CA LYS A 483 25.92 1.34 -9.30
C LYS A 483 25.17 0.22 -10.02
N ILE A 484 24.18 0.55 -10.85
CA ILE A 484 23.38 -0.43 -11.60
C ILE A 484 24.14 -0.92 -12.84
N ALA A 485 24.79 -0.03 -13.59
CA ALA A 485 25.64 -0.39 -14.74
C ALA A 485 26.86 -1.27 -14.35
N LYS A 486 27.29 -1.23 -13.08
CA LYS A 486 28.35 -2.12 -12.56
C LYS A 486 27.83 -3.48 -12.03
N LYS A 487 26.53 -3.62 -11.71
CA LYS A 487 25.94 -4.87 -11.20
C LYS A 487 25.46 -5.84 -12.29
N SER A 488 25.41 -5.40 -13.54
CA SER A 488 24.97 -6.18 -14.70
C SER A 488 26.10 -6.80 -15.53
N LYS A 489 27.29 -7.03 -14.95
CA LYS A 489 28.29 -7.90 -15.60
C LYS A 489 28.03 -9.36 -15.22
N PRO A 490 27.78 -10.26 -16.19
CA PRO A 490 27.53 -11.66 -15.89
C PRO A 490 28.77 -12.32 -15.28
N LYS A 491 28.64 -12.92 -14.09
CA LYS A 491 29.64 -13.85 -13.56
C LYS A 491 29.29 -15.24 -14.09
N VAL A 492 30.20 -15.83 -14.87
CA VAL A 492 30.12 -17.22 -15.33
C VAL A 492 30.21 -18.13 -14.10
N ALA A 493 29.25 -19.04 -13.93
CA ALA A 493 29.24 -20.02 -12.84
C ALA A 493 30.08 -21.25 -13.20
N VAL A 494 30.65 -21.92 -12.19
CA VAL A 494 31.46 -23.14 -12.38
C VAL A 494 30.58 -24.26 -12.95
N GLY A 495 31.04 -24.95 -14.00
CA GLY A 495 30.30 -26.01 -14.71
C GLY A 495 29.47 -25.53 -15.90
N GLN A 496 29.55 -24.25 -16.27
CA GLN A 496 28.86 -23.69 -17.44
C GLN A 496 29.83 -23.44 -18.61
N ILE A 497 29.29 -23.46 -19.84
CA ILE A 497 30.06 -23.17 -21.06
C ILE A 497 30.54 -21.71 -21.01
N PRO A 498 31.83 -21.45 -21.33
CA PRO A 498 32.35 -20.09 -21.42
C PRO A 498 31.54 -19.18 -22.35
N PRO A 499 31.41 -17.88 -22.01
CA PRO A 499 30.63 -16.95 -22.81
C PRO A 499 31.27 -16.77 -24.19
N THR A 500 30.43 -16.64 -25.22
CA THR A 500 30.84 -16.54 -26.64
C THR A 500 31.65 -15.29 -26.96
N LYS A 501 31.65 -14.27 -26.09
CA LYS A 501 32.48 -13.06 -26.21
C LYS A 501 33.06 -12.65 -24.86
N LEU A 502 34.37 -12.48 -24.82
CA LEU A 502 35.10 -11.87 -23.72
C LEU A 502 35.88 -10.66 -24.21
N THR A 503 36.04 -9.66 -23.35
CA THR A 503 36.99 -8.59 -23.61
C THR A 503 38.42 -9.12 -23.43
N TRP A 504 39.38 -8.52 -24.13
CA TRP A 504 40.78 -8.92 -23.98
C TRP A 504 41.31 -8.50 -22.59
N SER A 505 42.04 -9.39 -21.93
CA SER A 505 42.63 -9.15 -20.61
C SER A 505 43.96 -9.88 -20.47
N ARG A 506 44.92 -9.22 -19.80
CA ARG A 506 46.19 -9.83 -19.36
C ARG A 506 46.03 -10.75 -18.15
N LYS A 507 44.87 -10.72 -17.49
CA LYS A 507 44.51 -11.60 -16.37
C LYS A 507 43.57 -12.70 -16.87
N ARG A 508 43.83 -13.95 -16.46
CA ARG A 508 43.00 -15.12 -16.78
C ARG A 508 41.58 -14.91 -16.24
N TYR A 509 40.56 -15.14 -17.06
CA TYR A 509 39.15 -15.00 -16.66
C TYR A 509 38.63 -16.19 -15.86
N PHE A 510 39.02 -17.41 -16.25
CA PHE A 510 38.64 -18.67 -15.61
C PHE A 510 39.61 -19.80 -16.02
N LYS A 511 39.52 -20.94 -15.33
CA LYS A 511 40.17 -22.21 -15.69
C LYS A 511 39.09 -23.14 -16.27
N ALA A 512 39.40 -23.87 -17.33
CA ALA A 512 38.49 -24.81 -17.98
C ALA A 512 39.15 -26.20 -18.14
N GLN A 513 38.34 -27.23 -18.41
CA GLN A 513 38.78 -28.59 -18.75
C GLN A 513 38.14 -29.02 -20.07
N ALA A 514 38.80 -29.88 -20.84
CA ALA A 514 38.21 -30.48 -22.03
C ALA A 514 37.00 -31.35 -21.65
N ASP A 515 36.01 -31.42 -22.55
CA ASP A 515 34.92 -32.39 -22.40
C ASP A 515 35.33 -33.74 -23.00
N ALA A 516 34.39 -34.69 -23.01
CA ALA A 516 34.62 -36.06 -23.49
C ALA A 516 35.02 -36.14 -24.99
N PHE A 517 34.82 -35.07 -25.77
CA PHE A 517 35.19 -35.01 -27.18
C PHE A 517 36.56 -34.36 -27.43
N GLY A 518 37.24 -33.91 -26.37
CA GLY A 518 38.53 -33.24 -26.45
C GLY A 518 38.44 -31.77 -26.87
N VAL A 519 39.58 -31.11 -27.03
CA VAL A 519 39.67 -29.71 -27.48
C VAL A 519 40.80 -29.54 -28.48
N THR A 520 40.59 -28.71 -29.51
CA THR A 520 41.65 -28.27 -30.43
C THR A 520 42.12 -26.89 -30.02
N ILE A 521 43.42 -26.71 -29.86
CA ILE A 521 44.02 -25.40 -29.63
C ILE A 521 44.19 -24.70 -30.99
N CYS A 522 43.76 -23.45 -31.06
CA CYS A 522 43.92 -22.62 -32.25
C CYS A 522 44.74 -21.38 -31.91
N GLU A 523 45.67 -21.02 -32.79
CA GLU A 523 46.45 -19.80 -32.70
C GLU A 523 45.73 -18.64 -33.41
N ARG A 524 45.78 -17.46 -32.80
CA ARG A 524 45.18 -16.25 -33.36
C ARG A 524 46.20 -15.49 -34.18
N HIS A 525 45.90 -15.22 -35.44
CA HIS A 525 46.69 -14.31 -36.28
C HIS A 525 45.90 -13.03 -36.57
N GLY A 526 46.55 -11.88 -36.50
CA GLY A 526 45.95 -10.57 -36.79
C GLY A 526 45.57 -9.70 -35.57
N GLY A 527 45.03 -8.51 -35.87
CA GLY A 527 44.84 -7.39 -34.95
C GLY A 527 43.42 -7.23 -34.41
N LYS A 528 43.22 -6.23 -33.54
CA LYS A 528 41.91 -5.95 -32.93
C LYS A 528 40.88 -5.58 -33.99
N GLY A 529 39.88 -6.44 -34.18
CA GLY A 529 38.79 -6.25 -35.15
C GLY A 529 39.01 -6.92 -36.50
N ASN A 530 40.19 -7.50 -36.75
CA ASN A 530 40.48 -8.26 -37.97
C ASN A 530 41.51 -9.37 -37.67
N TYR A 531 41.02 -10.55 -37.28
CA TYR A 531 41.86 -11.70 -36.93
C TYR A 531 41.26 -13.01 -37.44
N SER A 532 42.13 -13.98 -37.71
CA SER A 532 41.80 -15.36 -38.08
C SER A 532 42.34 -16.35 -37.04
N TRP A 533 41.82 -17.57 -37.09
CA TRP A 533 42.25 -18.68 -36.22
C TRP A 533 42.77 -19.82 -37.09
N ASN A 534 43.99 -20.26 -36.82
CA ASN A 534 44.58 -21.43 -37.46
C ASN A 534 44.73 -22.54 -36.41
N LYS A 535 44.55 -23.80 -36.82
CA LYS A 535 44.83 -24.94 -35.94
C LYS A 535 46.32 -24.97 -35.65
N THR A 536 46.68 -25.22 -34.40
CA THR A 536 48.08 -25.46 -34.03
C THR A 536 48.42 -26.93 -34.23
N ASP A 537 49.65 -27.25 -34.60
CA ASP A 537 50.17 -28.64 -34.71
C ASP A 537 50.58 -29.23 -33.34
N ILE A 538 49.89 -28.82 -32.26
CA ILE A 538 50.20 -29.18 -30.86
C ILE A 538 49.38 -30.40 -30.42
#